data_AF-A0A4Y2ELH6-F1
#
_entry.id   AF-A0A4Y2ELH6-F1
#
_cell.length_a   1.000
_cell.length_b   1.000
_cell.length_c   1.000
_cell.angle_alpha   90.00
_cell.angle_beta   90.00
_cell.angle_gamma   90.00
#
_symmetry.space_group_name_H-M   'P 1'
#
loop_
_entity.id
_entity.type
_entity.pdbx_description
1 polymer ?
#
loop_
_entity_poly.entity_id
_entity_poly.type
_entity_poly.pdbx_seq_one_letter_code
_entity_poly.pdbx_strand_id
1 'polypeptide(L)'
;MRPAESARYHKGVLEMNADFQPSDLANSKINPTQRTIEYWHEKWRLLNLGPRNGHGRIEKLKEKMTTYRKCNVQDEFEENPFAVATPTMKRSYCLTTAKEIIFVDSTSSCDAESHSVTFLLTPCVAGAVPVGIFITKGQTEGLKMGSQIIPGDN
;
A
#
# COMPACT_ATOMS: atom_id res chain seq x y z
N MET A 1 -8.02 -5.08 -3.44
CA MET A 1 -9.24 -5.54 -4.14
C MET A 1 -9.52 -4.64 -5.34
N ARG A 2 -9.49 -5.17 -6.55
CA ARG A 2 -9.89 -4.49 -7.80
C ARG A 2 -11.41 -4.62 -8.02
N PRO A 3 -12.05 -3.75 -8.84
CA PRO A 3 -13.48 -3.89 -9.16
C PRO A 3 -13.85 -5.28 -9.68
N ALA A 4 -12.99 -5.88 -10.53
CA ALA A 4 -13.19 -7.24 -11.05
C ALA A 4 -13.17 -8.32 -9.95
N GLU A 5 -12.34 -8.18 -8.92
CA GLU A 5 -12.30 -9.11 -7.79
C GLU A 5 -13.56 -8.98 -6.93
N SER A 6 -14.06 -7.75 -6.75
CA SER A 6 -15.32 -7.49 -6.06
C SER A 6 -16.53 -8.05 -6.82
N ALA A 7 -16.57 -7.87 -8.14
CA ALA A 7 -17.59 -8.46 -9.01
C ALA A 7 -17.59 -9.98 -8.93
N ARG A 8 -16.40 -10.60 -9.02
CA ARG A 8 -16.24 -12.05 -8.94
C ARG A 8 -16.66 -12.60 -7.59
N TYR A 9 -16.29 -11.93 -6.50
CA TYR A 9 -16.70 -12.32 -5.15
C TYR A 9 -18.22 -12.25 -5.00
N HIS A 10 -18.86 -11.14 -5.40
CA HIS A 10 -20.31 -10.98 -5.34
C HIS A 10 -21.04 -12.06 -6.14
N LYS A 11 -20.58 -12.34 -7.36
CA LYS A 11 -21.13 -13.40 -8.20
C LYS A 11 -21.02 -14.77 -7.53
N GLY A 12 -19.87 -15.09 -6.95
CA GLY A 12 -19.68 -16.35 -6.22
C GLY A 12 -20.61 -16.49 -5.02
N VAL A 13 -20.87 -15.39 -4.28
CA VAL A 13 -21.83 -15.38 -3.17
C VAL A 13 -23.27 -15.57 -3.66
N LEU A 14 -23.65 -14.93 -4.78
CA LEU A 14 -24.98 -15.10 -5.39
C LEU A 14 -25.21 -16.54 -5.84
N GLU A 15 -24.23 -17.16 -6.48
CA GLU A 15 -24.31 -18.55 -6.98
C GLU A 15 -24.39 -19.58 -5.83
N MET A 16 -23.98 -19.23 -4.62
CA MET A 16 -24.13 -20.08 -3.43
C MET A 16 -25.54 -20.04 -2.82
N ASN A 17 -26.41 -19.13 -3.27
CA ASN A 17 -27.77 -19.03 -2.77
C ASN A 17 -28.63 -20.19 -3.31
N ALA A 18 -29.36 -20.88 -2.43
CA ALA A 18 -30.20 -22.02 -2.80
C ALA A 18 -31.32 -21.65 -3.80
N ASP A 19 -31.78 -20.40 -3.76
CA ASP A 19 -32.85 -19.88 -4.63
C ASP A 19 -32.31 -19.28 -5.95
N PHE A 20 -30.99 -19.34 -6.18
CA PHE A 20 -30.35 -18.70 -7.33
C PHE A 20 -30.93 -19.17 -8.66
N GLN A 21 -31.35 -18.22 -9.50
CA GLN A 21 -31.71 -18.47 -10.88
C GLN A 21 -30.67 -17.83 -11.82
N PRO A 22 -30.33 -18.47 -12.96
CA PRO A 22 -29.41 -17.87 -13.94
C PRO A 22 -29.83 -16.48 -14.43
N SER A 23 -31.13 -16.17 -14.45
CA SER A 23 -31.68 -14.85 -14.77
C SER A 23 -31.27 -13.76 -13.77
N ASP A 24 -30.94 -14.11 -12.52
CA ASP A 24 -30.56 -13.16 -11.48
C ASP A 24 -29.22 -12.48 -11.80
N LEU A 25 -28.35 -13.16 -12.54
CA LEU A 25 -27.10 -12.57 -13.03
C LEU A 25 -27.34 -11.42 -14.01
N ALA A 26 -28.47 -11.43 -14.73
CA ALA A 26 -28.86 -10.36 -15.64
C ALA A 26 -29.76 -9.31 -14.97
N ASN A 27 -30.20 -9.54 -13.74
CA ASN A 27 -31.07 -8.63 -13.01
C ASN A 27 -30.23 -7.58 -12.26
N SER A 28 -30.21 -6.35 -12.75
CA SER A 28 -29.43 -5.25 -12.17
C SER A 28 -29.81 -4.86 -10.74
N LYS A 29 -30.99 -5.29 -10.25
CA LYS A 29 -31.40 -5.12 -8.84
C LYS A 29 -30.74 -6.13 -7.91
N ILE A 30 -30.38 -7.31 -8.40
CA ILE A 30 -29.80 -8.42 -7.63
C ILE A 30 -28.29 -8.54 -7.88
N ASN A 31 -27.89 -8.54 -9.15
CA ASN A 31 -26.50 -8.50 -9.58
C ASN A 31 -26.17 -7.09 -10.10
N PRO A 32 -25.45 -6.26 -9.33
CA PRO A 32 -25.15 -4.89 -9.72
C PRO A 32 -24.35 -4.87 -11.03
N THR A 33 -24.65 -3.87 -11.86
CA THR A 33 -23.93 -3.68 -13.13
C THR A 33 -22.46 -3.35 -12.88
N GLN A 34 -21.61 -3.59 -13.88
CA GLN A 34 -20.19 -3.23 -13.83
C GLN A 34 -19.97 -1.75 -13.45
N ARG A 35 -20.77 -0.84 -14.03
CA ARG A 35 -20.72 0.58 -13.72
C ARG A 35 -21.05 0.87 -12.25
N THR A 36 -22.02 0.16 -11.68
CA THR A 36 -22.39 0.27 -10.27
C THR A 36 -21.24 -0.20 -9.38
N ILE A 37 -20.63 -1.33 -9.71
CA ILE A 37 -19.49 -1.89 -8.98
C ILE A 37 -18.30 -0.93 -9.01
N GLU A 38 -17.97 -0.37 -10.17
CA GLU A 38 -16.91 0.62 -10.32
C GLU A 38 -17.17 1.87 -9.50
N TYR A 39 -18.41 2.38 -9.52
CA TYR A 39 -18.79 3.54 -8.72
C TYR A 39 -18.67 3.28 -7.22
N TRP A 40 -19.19 2.15 -6.73
CA TRP A 40 -19.07 1.77 -5.32
C TRP A 40 -17.63 1.52 -4.91
N HIS A 41 -16.84 0.86 -5.76
CA HIS A 41 -15.41 0.67 -5.53
C HIS A 41 -14.70 2.01 -5.40
N GLU A 42 -14.99 2.97 -6.28
CA GLU A 42 -14.38 4.29 -6.22
C GLU A 42 -14.79 5.06 -4.96
N LYS A 43 -16.06 4.97 -4.54
CA LYS A 43 -16.53 5.56 -3.27
C LYS A 43 -15.84 4.94 -2.06
N TRP A 44 -15.78 3.61 -2.00
CA TRP A 44 -15.07 2.89 -0.94
C TRP A 44 -13.58 3.26 -0.94
N ARG A 45 -12.95 3.31 -2.12
CA ARG A 45 -11.53 3.65 -2.28
C ARG A 45 -11.24 5.07 -1.81
N LEU A 46 -12.05 6.05 -2.21
CA LEU A 46 -11.91 7.44 -1.75
C LEU A 46 -12.05 7.54 -0.23
N LEU A 47 -13.06 6.87 0.35
CA LEU A 47 -13.29 6.86 1.78
C LEU A 47 -12.15 6.19 2.57
N ASN A 48 -11.55 5.12 2.04
CA ASN A 48 -10.58 4.30 2.77
C ASN A 48 -9.12 4.63 2.44
N LEU A 49 -8.81 5.04 1.21
CA LEU A 49 -7.46 5.27 0.72
C LEU A 49 -7.20 6.72 0.33
N GLY A 50 -8.23 7.56 0.32
CA GLY A 50 -8.12 8.97 -0.04
C GLY A 50 -8.07 9.22 -1.56
N PRO A 51 -7.96 10.50 -1.95
CA PRO A 51 -7.75 10.89 -3.35
C PRO A 51 -6.44 10.31 -3.91
N ARG A 52 -6.31 10.19 -5.24
CA ARG A 52 -5.08 9.70 -5.90
C ARG A 52 -4.05 10.80 -6.19
N ASN A 53 -4.10 11.87 -5.41
CA ASN A 53 -3.05 12.89 -5.38
C ASN A 53 -2.18 12.65 -4.15
N GLY A 54 -0.91 13.04 -4.21
CA GLY A 54 0.07 12.80 -3.16
C GLY A 54 -0.33 13.49 -1.86
N HIS A 55 -0.91 14.69 -1.95
CA HIS A 55 -1.42 15.40 -0.79
C HIS A 55 -2.53 14.61 -0.07
N GLY A 56 -3.58 14.21 -0.77
CA GLY A 56 -4.70 13.48 -0.18
C GLY A 56 -4.34 12.06 0.29
N ARG A 57 -3.35 11.41 -0.35
CA ARG A 57 -2.78 10.15 0.15
C ARG A 57 -2.05 10.35 1.48
N ILE A 58 -1.23 11.39 1.60
CA ILE A 58 -0.51 11.72 2.84
C ILE A 58 -1.48 12.06 3.96
N GLU A 59 -2.51 12.87 3.70
CA GLU A 59 -3.55 13.19 4.69
C GLU A 59 -4.28 11.94 5.17
N LYS A 60 -4.69 11.05 4.25
CA LYS A 60 -5.34 9.79 4.63
C LYS A 60 -4.43 8.89 5.45
N LEU A 61 -3.14 8.92 5.16
CA LEU A 61 -2.15 8.16 5.90
C LEU A 61 -1.98 8.69 7.33
N LYS A 62 -1.92 10.02 7.49
CA LYS A 62 -1.94 10.69 8.80
C LYS A 62 -3.19 10.33 9.60
N GLU A 63 -4.37 10.36 8.97
CA GLU A 63 -5.63 9.93 9.61
C GLU A 63 -5.52 8.48 10.13
N LYS A 64 -4.96 7.58 9.33
CA LYS A 64 -4.82 6.15 9.65
C LYS A 64 -3.68 5.82 10.62
N MET A 65 -2.74 6.73 10.89
CA MET A 65 -1.65 6.49 11.85
C MET A 65 -2.16 6.07 13.21
N THR A 66 -3.24 6.70 13.69
CA THR A 66 -3.85 6.35 14.98
C THR A 66 -4.28 4.88 15.03
N THR A 67 -4.75 4.33 13.91
CA THR A 67 -5.14 2.92 13.78
C THR A 67 -3.91 2.02 13.65
N TYR A 68 -2.91 2.44 12.88
CA TYR A 68 -1.65 1.70 12.71
C TYR A 68 -0.86 1.58 14.03
N ARG A 69 -0.81 2.64 14.83
CA ARG A 69 -0.20 2.62 16.17
C ARG A 69 -0.87 1.63 17.10
N LYS A 70 -2.22 1.53 17.07
CA LYS A 70 -2.96 0.49 17.81
C LYS A 70 -2.58 -0.93 17.39
N CYS A 71 -2.14 -1.11 16.14
CA CYS A 71 -1.64 -2.37 15.59
C CYS A 71 -0.12 -2.55 15.75
N ASN A 72 0.53 -1.80 16.64
CA ASN A 72 1.99 -1.81 16.90
C ASN A 72 2.87 -1.48 15.69
N VAL A 73 2.31 -0.87 14.64
CA VAL A 73 3.09 -0.29 13.53
C VAL A 73 3.73 1.00 14.03
N GLN A 74 5.04 1.14 13.84
CA GLN A 74 5.74 2.41 14.03
C GLN A 74 5.74 3.18 12.72
N ASP A 75 5.25 4.41 12.82
CA ASP A 75 5.27 5.43 11.78
C ASP A 75 6.21 6.55 12.25
N GLU A 76 7.28 6.78 11.50
CA GLU A 76 8.05 8.03 11.59
C GLU A 76 7.60 8.89 10.42
N PHE A 77 6.82 9.91 10.75
CA PHE A 77 6.28 10.83 9.76
C PHE A 77 7.25 11.99 9.55
N GLU A 78 7.96 11.92 8.44
CA GLU A 78 8.49 13.09 7.74
C GLU A 78 7.76 13.18 6.40
N GLU A 79 7.42 14.39 5.94
CA GLU A 79 6.56 14.55 4.75
C GLU A 79 7.26 14.03 3.47
N ASN A 80 8.58 14.04 3.47
CA ASN A 80 9.43 13.49 2.43
C ASN A 80 10.87 13.30 2.98
N PRO A 81 11.34 12.07 3.23
CA PRO A 81 10.68 10.79 2.98
C PRO A 81 9.66 10.42 4.08
N PHE A 82 8.58 9.75 3.69
CA PHE A 82 7.69 9.11 4.65
C PHE A 82 8.17 7.68 4.98
N ALA A 83 8.37 7.36 6.26
CA ALA A 83 8.91 6.06 6.69
C ALA A 83 7.85 5.19 7.42
N VAL A 84 7.81 3.90 7.10
CA VAL A 84 6.91 2.92 7.73
C VAL A 84 7.68 1.69 8.21
N ALA A 85 7.44 1.31 9.47
CA ALA A 85 7.93 0.07 10.06
C ALA A 85 6.78 -0.72 10.72
N THR A 86 6.40 -1.84 10.12
CA THR A 86 5.40 -2.76 10.70
C THR A 86 6.01 -3.65 11.79
N PRO A 87 5.21 -4.26 12.69
CA PRO A 87 5.71 -5.24 13.66
C PRO A 87 6.50 -6.38 13.01
N THR A 88 6.09 -6.81 11.82
CA THR A 88 6.81 -7.85 11.06
C THR A 88 8.18 -7.37 10.61
N MET A 89 8.28 -6.13 10.12
CA MET A 89 9.55 -5.52 9.73
C MET A 89 10.50 -5.34 10.92
N LYS A 90 9.98 -4.99 12.10
CA LYS A 90 10.77 -4.95 13.33
C LYS A 90 11.35 -6.30 13.72
N ARG A 91 10.58 -7.39 13.54
CA ARG A 91 11.10 -8.74 13.77
C ARG A 91 12.23 -9.06 12.79
N SER A 92 12.09 -8.64 11.52
CA SER A 92 13.17 -8.75 10.54
C SER A 92 14.41 -7.95 10.95
N TYR A 93 14.24 -6.76 11.54
CA TYR A 93 15.35 -5.94 12.06
C TYR A 93 16.13 -6.63 13.21
N CYS A 94 15.48 -7.51 13.97
CA CYS A 94 16.14 -8.28 15.02
C CYS A 94 16.99 -9.46 14.49
N LEU A 95 16.94 -9.76 13.19
CA LEU A 95 17.81 -10.78 12.59
C LEU A 95 19.27 -10.31 12.60
N THR A 96 20.20 -11.23 12.86
CA THR A 96 21.65 -10.92 12.81
C THR A 96 22.04 -10.35 11.45
N THR A 97 21.49 -10.90 10.38
CA THR A 97 21.72 -10.45 9.00
C THR A 97 21.31 -9.00 8.76
N ALA A 98 20.33 -8.47 9.50
CA ALA A 98 19.90 -7.07 9.37
C ALA A 98 20.96 -6.07 9.86
N LYS A 99 21.89 -6.52 10.70
CA LYS A 99 23.04 -5.72 11.17
C LYS A 99 24.25 -5.84 10.26
N GLU A 100 24.26 -6.82 9.37
CA GLU A 100 25.39 -7.12 8.48
C GLU A 100 25.14 -6.58 7.09
N ILE A 101 23.97 -6.90 6.50
CA ILE A 101 23.65 -6.61 5.11
C ILE A 101 22.19 -6.17 4.98
N ILE A 102 22.00 -5.03 4.33
CA ILE A 102 20.70 -4.52 3.89
C ILE A 102 20.73 -4.34 2.37
N PHE A 103 19.78 -4.97 1.69
CA PHE A 103 19.47 -4.69 0.29
C PHE A 103 18.51 -3.51 0.21
N VAL A 104 18.80 -2.61 -0.72
CA VAL A 104 17.95 -1.45 -0.99
C VAL A 104 17.39 -1.62 -2.40
N ASP A 105 16.07 -1.76 -2.50
CA ASP A 105 15.37 -1.81 -3.77
C ASP A 105 14.45 -0.60 -3.88
N SER A 106 14.52 0.14 -4.97
CA SER A 106 13.70 1.34 -5.18
C SER A 106 12.96 1.24 -6.50
N THR A 107 11.64 1.39 -6.43
CA THR A 107 10.78 1.49 -7.60
C THR A 107 10.20 2.90 -7.66
N SER A 108 10.42 3.61 -8.77
CA SER A 108 9.85 4.94 -9.03
C SER A 108 8.53 4.84 -9.81
N SER A 109 7.86 5.97 -10.02
CA SER A 109 6.63 6.05 -10.84
C SER A 109 5.49 5.15 -10.32
N CYS A 110 5.40 5.02 -8.99
CA CYS A 110 4.43 4.13 -8.34
C CYS A 110 3.00 4.70 -8.27
N ASP A 111 2.79 5.94 -8.67
CA ASP A 111 1.47 6.57 -8.82
C ASP A 111 1.49 7.72 -9.84
N ALA A 112 0.34 8.40 -9.97
CA ALA A 112 0.15 9.51 -10.92
C ALA A 112 1.05 10.73 -10.65
N GLU A 113 1.64 10.83 -9.45
CA GLU A 113 2.58 11.89 -9.07
C GLU A 113 4.03 11.40 -9.02
N SER A 114 4.28 10.22 -9.61
CA SER A 114 5.59 9.61 -9.73
C SER A 114 6.32 9.35 -8.41
N HIS A 115 5.60 9.09 -7.32
CA HIS A 115 6.23 8.72 -6.03
C HIS A 115 7.15 7.51 -6.20
N SER A 116 8.25 7.52 -5.44
CA SER A 116 9.18 6.40 -5.37
C SER A 116 9.01 5.67 -4.05
N VAL A 117 9.00 4.34 -4.11
CA VAL A 117 8.93 3.46 -2.96
C VAL A 117 10.26 2.73 -2.85
N THR A 118 10.93 2.90 -1.73
CA THR A 118 12.21 2.27 -1.42
C THR A 118 12.01 1.26 -0.31
N PHE A 119 12.30 0.00 -0.60
CA PHE A 119 12.31 -1.11 0.34
C PHE A 119 13.71 -1.31 0.89
N LEU A 120 13.81 -1.38 2.22
CA LEU A 120 14.97 -1.94 2.88
C LEU A 120 14.68 -3.40 3.20
N LEU A 121 15.52 -4.31 2.72
CA LEU A 121 15.37 -5.75 2.90
C LEU A 121 16.62 -6.33 3.55
N THR A 122 16.46 -7.38 4.35
CA THR A 122 17.59 -8.16 4.87
C THR A 122 17.48 -9.60 4.38
N PRO A 123 18.60 -10.29 4.09
CA PRO A 123 18.55 -11.70 3.73
C PRO A 123 18.06 -12.54 4.91
N CYS A 124 17.30 -13.59 4.59
CA CYS A 124 16.85 -14.62 5.52
C CYS A 124 16.84 -15.98 4.82
N VAL A 125 16.55 -17.04 5.58
CA VAL A 125 16.50 -18.43 5.06
C VAL A 125 15.49 -18.64 3.92
N ALA A 126 14.48 -17.76 3.82
CA ALA A 126 13.43 -17.80 2.80
C ALA A 126 13.65 -16.78 1.66
N GLY A 127 14.83 -16.14 1.59
CA GLY A 127 15.15 -15.12 0.59
C GLY A 127 15.46 -13.77 1.24
N ALA A 128 14.59 -12.78 1.03
CA ALA A 128 14.75 -11.45 1.61
C ALA A 128 13.44 -10.98 2.25
N VAL A 129 13.54 -10.37 3.43
CA VAL A 129 12.39 -9.85 4.18
C VAL A 129 12.55 -8.36 4.42
N PRO A 130 11.46 -7.57 4.39
CA PRO A 130 11.55 -6.15 4.60
C PRO A 130 11.85 -5.81 6.05
N VAL A 131 12.70 -4.82 6.26
CA VAL A 131 12.99 -4.16 7.55
C VAL A 131 12.41 -2.75 7.62
N GLY A 132 12.10 -2.13 6.48
CA GLY A 132 11.48 -0.81 6.42
C GLY A 132 11.10 -0.41 5.00
N ILE A 133 10.23 0.60 4.89
CA ILE A 133 9.82 1.19 3.62
C ILE A 133 9.89 2.70 3.74
N PHE A 134 10.49 3.34 2.73
CA PHE A 134 10.40 4.78 2.51
C PHE A 134 9.52 5.07 1.29
N ILE A 135 8.73 6.12 1.39
CA ILE A 135 7.96 6.68 0.29
C ILE A 135 8.44 8.11 0.09
N THR A 136 9.06 8.39 -1.05
CA THR A 136 9.49 9.72 -1.46
C THR A 136 8.54 10.29 -2.49
N LYS A 137 8.31 11.60 -2.43
CA LYS A 137 7.53 12.30 -3.45
C LYS A 137 8.24 12.18 -4.80
N GLY A 138 7.46 12.05 -5.86
CA GLY A 138 8.02 12.07 -7.21
C GLY A 138 8.76 13.37 -7.44
N GLN A 139 9.95 13.26 -8.04
CA GLN A 139 10.73 14.45 -8.33
C GLN A 139 10.01 15.26 -9.39
N THR A 140 9.71 16.53 -9.09
CA THR A 140 9.63 17.55 -10.12
C THR A 140 11.02 17.72 -10.72
N GLU A 141 11.13 18.10 -12.00
CA GLU A 141 12.35 18.09 -12.83
C GLU A 141 13.57 18.87 -12.27
N GLY A 142 13.51 19.41 -11.06
CA GLY A 142 14.53 20.26 -10.44
C GLY A 142 15.40 19.65 -9.32
N LEU A 143 15.26 18.38 -8.90
CA LEU A 143 16.02 17.87 -7.73
C LEU A 143 16.88 16.63 -7.98
N LYS A 144 17.80 16.69 -8.94
CA LYS A 144 18.97 15.80 -8.98
C LYS A 144 19.85 16.02 -7.75
N MET A 145 19.56 15.41 -6.60
CA MET A 145 20.49 15.13 -5.49
C MET A 145 19.71 14.43 -4.39
N GLY A 146 19.95 13.14 -4.14
CA GLY A 146 19.27 12.42 -3.06
C GLY A 146 19.78 11.01 -2.75
N SER A 147 21.00 10.68 -3.18
CA SER A 147 21.66 9.41 -2.86
C SER A 147 22.94 9.61 -2.04
N GLN A 148 22.96 10.63 -1.17
CA GLN A 148 23.96 10.70 -0.10
C GLN A 148 23.40 10.00 1.14
N ILE A 149 23.72 8.71 1.24
CA ILE A 149 23.73 7.99 2.50
C ILE A 149 24.78 8.68 3.37
N ILE A 150 24.35 9.11 4.56
CA ILE A 150 25.16 9.73 5.61
C ILE A 150 26.45 8.91 5.82
N PRO A 151 27.66 9.46 5.59
CA PRO A 151 28.86 8.86 6.15
C PRO A 151 28.81 9.11 7.66
N GLY A 152 28.89 8.04 8.45
CA GLY A 152 29.04 8.16 9.90
C GLY A 152 30.35 8.85 10.22
N ASP A 153 30.27 9.95 10.98
CA ASP A 153 31.41 10.51 11.68
C ASP A 153 31.61 9.74 12.99
N ASN A 154 32.70 9.01 13.07
CA ASN A 154 33.40 8.64 14.30
C ASN A 154 34.89 8.87 14.08
#